data_AF-A0A9E0NUH7-F1
#
_entry.id   AF-A0A9E0NUH7-F1
#
_cell.length_a   1.000
_cell.length_b   1.000
_cell.length_c   1.000
_cell.angle_alpha   90.00
_cell.angle_beta   90.00
_cell.angle_gamma   90.00
#
_symmetry.space_group_name_H-M   'P 1'
#
loop_
_entity.id
_entity.type
_entity.pdbx_description
1 polymer ?
#
loop_
_entity_poly.entity_id
_entity_poly.type
_entity_poly.pdbx_seq_one_letter_code
_entity_poly.pdbx_strand_id
1 'polypeptide(L)' 'MFNGKNILITGGTGSFGKKYTEILLKHYKPNKIIIYSRDELKQYEMAQQFNHPAMRFFIGDVRDV' A
#
# COMPACT_ATOMS: atom_id res chain seq x y z
N MET A 1 -8.85 -3.56 -15.19
CA MET A 1 -7.85 -2.47 -15.15
C MET A 1 -6.66 -2.80 -14.24
N PHE A 2 -6.86 -3.24 -12.99
CA PHE A 2 -5.75 -3.50 -12.04
C PHE A 2 -5.48 -4.97 -11.67
N ASN A 3 -6.25 -5.92 -12.23
CA ASN A 3 -6.01 -7.35 -12.01
C ASN A 3 -4.64 -7.76 -12.58
N GLY A 4 -3.86 -8.51 -11.81
CA GLY A 4 -2.52 -8.96 -12.17
C GLY A 4 -1.45 -7.87 -12.22
N LYS A 5 -1.76 -6.61 -11.85
CA LYS A 5 -0.79 -5.51 -11.86
C LYS A 5 0.00 -5.43 -10.55
N ASN A 6 1.21 -4.87 -10.64
CA ASN A 6 1.99 -4.42 -9.49
C ASN A 6 1.74 -2.91 -9.32
N ILE A 7 1.36 -2.48 -8.13
CA ILE A 7 0.92 -1.11 -7.84
C ILE A 7 1.82 -0.54 -6.73
N LEU A 8 2.38 0.64 -6.94
CA LEU A 8 3.13 1.40 -5.94
C LEU A 8 2.32 2.61 -5.47
N ILE A 9 2.21 2.78 -4.16
CA ILE A 9 1.52 3.92 -3.52
C ILE A 9 2.51 4.61 -2.59
N THR A 10 3.07 5.74 -3.04
CA THR A 10 3.92 6.61 -2.22
C THR A 10 3.08 7.46 -1.27
N GLY A 11 3.54 7.64 -0.03
CA GLY A 11 2.71 8.26 1.01
C GLY A 11 1.46 7.43 1.34
N GLY A 12 1.48 6.12 1.05
CA GLY A 12 0.30 5.25 1.08
C GLY A 12 -0.32 5.06 2.46
N THR A 13 0.37 5.44 3.54
CA THR A 13 -0.16 5.41 4.91
C THR A 13 -1.13 6.56 5.23
N GLY A 14 -1.24 7.57 4.37
CA GLY A 14 -2.23 8.65 4.52
C GLY A 14 -3.67 8.20 4.25
N SER A 15 -4.65 9.05 4.57
CA SER A 15 -6.08 8.73 4.46
C SER A 15 -6.49 8.28 3.06
N PHE A 16 -5.98 8.96 2.03
CA PHE A 16 -6.22 8.57 0.64
C PHE A 16 -5.64 7.20 0.32
N GLY A 17 -4.38 6.94 0.68
CA GLY A 17 -3.70 5.68 0.40
C GLY A 17 -4.37 4.49 1.09
N LYS A 18 -4.82 4.65 2.34
CA LYS A 18 -5.63 3.66 3.06
C LYS A 18 -6.94 3.37 2.31
N LYS A 19 -7.71 4.41 1.95
CA LYS A 19 -8.99 4.21 1.26
C LYS A 19 -8.82 3.61 -0.13
N TYR A 20 -7.79 4.04 -0.85
CA TYR A 20 -7.50 3.51 -2.18
C TYR A 20 -7.07 2.04 -2.13
N THR A 21 -6.26 1.66 -1.14
CA THR A 21 -5.88 0.26 -0.89
C THR A 21 -7.12 -0.60 -0.62
N GLU A 22 -8.06 -0.12 0.21
CA GLU A 22 -9.33 -0.80 0.47
C GLU A 22 -10.12 -1.04 -0.84
N ILE A 23 -10.23 -0.02 -1.70
CA ILE A 23 -10.92 -0.12 -3.00
C ILE A 23 -10.20 -1.12 -3.91
N LEU A 24 -8.86 -1.09 -3.96
CA LEU A 24 -8.07 -1.99 -4.78
C LEU A 24 -8.27 -3.44 -4.38
N LEU A 25 -8.23 -3.74 -3.08
CA LEU A 25 -8.45 -5.09 -2.56
C LEU A 25 -9.89 -5.55 -2.71
N LYS A 26 -10.87 -4.64 -2.62
CA LYS A 26 -12.30 -4.97 -2.75
C LYS A 26 -12.73 -5.24 -4.19
N HIS A 27 -12.21 -4.49 -5.15
CA HIS A 27 -12.72 -4.49 -6.52
C HIS A 27 -11.78 -5.16 -7.54
N TYR A 28 -10.53 -5.45 -7.16
CA TYR A 28 -9.52 -5.99 -8.07
C TYR A 28 -8.69 -7.11 -7.42
N LYS A 29 -7.93 -7.82 -8.27
CA LYS A 29 -6.99 -8.89 -7.88
C LYS A 29 -5.55 -8.51 -8.30
N PRO A 30 -4.93 -7.52 -7.67
CA PRO A 30 -3.55 -7.13 -7.99
C PRO A 30 -2.57 -8.24 -7.62
N ASN A 31 -1.45 -8.31 -8.34
CA ASN A 31 -0.36 -9.21 -8.00
C ASN A 31 0.39 -8.70 -6.77
N LYS A 32 0.66 -7.39 -6.71
CA LYS A 32 1.31 -6.72 -5.58
C LYS A 32 0.77 -5.31 -5.38
N ILE A 33 0.55 -4.90 -4.13
CA ILE A 33 0.32 -3.52 -3.72
C ILE A 33 1.45 -3.15 -2.77
N ILE A 34 2.22 -2.13 -3.13
CA ILE A 34 3.40 -1.68 -2.43
C ILE A 34 3.09 -0.34 -1.77
N ILE A 35 3.08 -0.32 -0.44
CA ILE A 35 2.97 0.90 0.35
C ILE A 35 4.38 1.41 0.64
N TYR A 36 4.69 2.62 0.18
CA TYR A 36 5.97 3.27 0.41
C TYR A 36 5.78 4.53 1.26
N SER A 37 6.41 4.57 2.43
CA SER A 37 6.28 5.68 3.38
C SER A 37 7.43 5.70 4.38
N ARG A 38 7.61 6.82 5.09
CA ARG A 38 8.64 6.98 6.12
C ARG A 38 8.18 6.56 7.51
N ASP A 39 6.87 6.54 7.73
CA ASP A 39 6.26 6.36 9.05
C ASP A 39 6.03 4.87 9.33
N GLU A 40 6.92 4.27 10.11
CA GLU A 40 6.91 2.85 10.44
C GLU A 40 5.66 2.45 11.23
N LEU A 41 5.25 3.26 12.21
CA LEU A 41 4.08 2.97 13.04
C LEU A 41 2.81 2.89 12.20
N LYS A 42 2.59 3.87 11.31
CA LYS A 42 1.42 3.84 10.43
C LYS A 42 1.47 2.70 9.43
N GLN A 43 2.66 2.28 8.97
CA GLN A 43 2.79 1.10 8.13
C GLN A 43 2.44 -0.17 8.90
N TYR A 44 2.90 -0.31 10.14
CA TYR A 44 2.58 -1.43 11.02
C TYR A 44 1.06 -1.53 11.26
N GLU A 45 0.41 -0.43 11.63
CA GLU A 45 -1.05 -0.39 11.81
C GLU A 45 -1.79 -0.78 10.52
N MET A 46 -1.34 -0.25 9.38
CA MET A 46 -1.93 -0.55 8.08
C MET A 46 -1.73 -2.01 7.67
N ALA A 47 -0.59 -2.62 8.01
CA ALA A 47 -0.32 -4.04 7.76
C ALA A 47 -1.25 -4.95 8.57
N GLN A 48 -1.54 -4.58 9.82
CA GLN A 48 -2.52 -5.29 10.64
C GLN A 48 -3.94 -5.14 10.09
N GLN A 49 -4.30 -3.95 9.61
CA GLN A 49 -5.61 -3.67 9.02
C GLN A 49 -5.81 -4.40 7.68
N PHE A 50 -4.79 -4.42 6.82
CA PHE A 50 -4.84 -5.00 5.47
C PHE A 50 -3.94 -6.23 5.40
N ASN A 51 -4.27 -7.26 6.18
CA ASN A 51 -3.58 -8.55 6.12
C ASN A 51 -3.98 -9.33 4.86
N HIS A 52 -3.35 -9.01 3.73
CA HIS A 52 -3.62 -9.63 2.44
C HIS A 52 -2.30 -10.03 1.73
N PRO A 53 -2.21 -11.20 1.09
CA PRO A 53 -0.95 -11.71 0.50
C PRO A 53 -0.35 -10.83 -0.60
N ALA A 54 -1.16 -9.97 -1.23
CA ALA A 54 -0.69 -9.00 -2.22
C ALA A 54 0.03 -7.78 -1.60
N MET A 55 -0.11 -7.53 -0.29
CA MET A 55 0.43 -6.34 0.36
C MET A 55 1.93 -6.44 0.60
N ARG A 56 2.64 -5.35 0.34
CA ARG A 56 4.06 -5.16 0.66
C ARG A 56 4.25 -3.77 1.24
N PHE A 57 5.16 -3.65 2.19
CA PHE A 57 5.42 -2.43 2.95
C PHE A 57 6.92 -2.14 2.86
N PHE A 58 7.28 -0.94 2.42
CA PHE A 58 8.67 -0.49 2.32
C PHE A 58 8.81 0.85 3.01
N ILE A 59 9.86 0.95 3.82
CA ILE A 59 10.24 2.19 4.49
C ILE A 59 11.18 2.96 3.56
N GLY A 60 10.89 4.24 3.36
CA GLY A 60 11.78 5.14 2.63
C GLY A 60 11.18 6.52 2.37
N ASP A 61 12.04 7.47 2.02
CA ASP A 61 11.65 8.82 1.60
C ASP A 61 11.59 8.91 0.08
N VAL A 62 10.63 9.67 -0.47
CA VAL A 62 10.57 9.96 -1.91
C VAL A 62 11.57 11.05 -2.32
N ARG A 63 12.18 11.71 -1.33
CA ARG A 63 13.19 12.78 -1.53
C ARG A 63 14.60 12.24 -1.70
N ASP A 64 14.82 10.97 -1.34
CA ASP A 64 16.11 10.31 -1.50
C ASP A 64 16.19 9.81 -2.96
N VAL A 65 16.86 10.59 -3.82
CA VAL A 65 17.06 10.33 -5.26
C VAL A 65 18.46 9.81 -5.53
#